data_AF-A0A2H1VR11-F1
#
_entry.id   AF-A0A2H1VR11-F1
#
_cell.length_a   1.000
_cell.length_b   1.000
_cell.length_c   1.000
_cell.angle_alpha   90.00
_cell.angle_beta   90.00
_cell.angle_gamma   90.00
#
_symmetry.space_group_name_H-M   'P 1'
#
loop_
_entity.id
_entity.type
_entity.pdbx_description
1 polymer ?
#
loop_
_entity_poly.entity_id
_entity_poly.type
_entity_poly.pdbx_seq_one_letter_code
_entity_poly.pdbx_strand_id
1 'polypeptide(L)'
;MAYLSIGLVAYSFLFIIFVSVSCLVFKDNIYGGCTASTLVSALLLYAVQGQDLMFSLGWSTVAVMSYSALLRISLTVYPKTFTIGEAMVVTQSIVLFCVASLCKYFYNVTAEDDAEMKLINSVIFTVLSSVGIIVAAICILDDSQKTIAVFVYIISVAATYALMVLHVKLGLDCLVRLAEYVLLDMDRIKLFIFWLGCAFVAVFVIMVRTHLNVKANTITRKSFHILGSLVFLSGILYNIRLMTLAAGVGLGLVILLEALRKSGIDPISSSLQAAFNVYSDEKDVGSFAMTPIYLYVGLACPLILVPEHPGYELELLSGVLSIGIGDTAASWFGSKFGMNKWGTGPKTYEGTVFNILSQVALMHTIQIFGLLSVNNAMIRVAVAAAVSGVVEAKIDQVDNLILPLVTLLAFQSTFILC
;
A
#
# COMPACT_ATOMS: atom_id res chain seq x y z
N MET A 1 13.21 1.80 13.40
CA MET A 1 12.44 1.03 12.39
C MET A 1 13.32 0.29 11.40
N ALA A 2 14.28 0.94 10.72
CA ALA A 2 15.16 0.27 9.75
C ALA A 2 15.85 -1.00 10.29
N TYR A 3 16.45 -0.94 11.49
CA TYR A 3 17.13 -2.09 12.10
C TYR A 3 16.19 -3.26 12.46
N LEU A 4 14.94 -2.96 12.85
CA LEU A 4 13.91 -4.00 13.04
C LEU A 4 13.58 -4.69 11.71
N SER A 5 13.44 -3.90 10.63
CA SER A 5 13.19 -4.42 9.29
C SER A 5 14.29 -5.38 8.82
N ILE A 6 15.57 -5.10 9.13
CA ILE A 6 16.68 -6.00 8.81
C ILE A 6 16.52 -7.35 9.51
N GLY A 7 16.10 -7.35 10.78
CA GLY A 7 15.77 -8.59 11.49
C GLY A 7 14.63 -9.37 10.83
N LEU A 8 13.56 -8.69 10.39
CA LEU A 8 12.45 -9.36 9.70
C LEU A 8 12.87 -9.93 8.34
N VAL A 9 13.75 -9.24 7.61
CA VAL A 9 14.33 -9.75 6.35
C VAL A 9 15.20 -10.98 6.61
N ALA A 10 16.05 -10.95 7.65
CA ALA A 10 16.82 -12.12 8.06
C ALA A 10 15.90 -13.31 8.38
N TYR A 11 14.77 -13.05 9.07
CA TYR A 11 13.76 -14.07 9.32
C TYR A 11 13.19 -14.64 8.02
N SER A 12 12.86 -13.81 7.03
CA SER A 12 12.34 -14.29 5.73
C SER A 12 13.31 -15.22 5.02
N PHE A 13 14.60 -14.88 4.99
CA PHE A 13 15.62 -15.75 4.40
C PHE A 13 15.69 -17.10 5.12
N LEU A 14 15.75 -17.07 6.45
CA LEU A 14 15.78 -18.30 7.24
C LEU A 14 14.50 -19.11 7.04
N PHE A 15 13.32 -18.48 7.03
CA PHE A 15 12.04 -19.13 6.78
C PHE A 15 12.03 -19.88 5.44
N ILE A 16 12.51 -19.25 4.36
CA ILE A 16 12.61 -19.92 3.03
C ILE A 16 13.54 -21.13 3.11
N ILE A 17 14.72 -20.98 3.71
CA ILE A 17 15.68 -22.08 3.87
C ILE A 17 15.04 -23.24 4.65
N PHE A 18 14.43 -22.96 5.80
CA PHE A 18 13.84 -24.01 6.62
C PHE A 18 12.62 -24.65 5.95
N VAL A 19 11.76 -23.89 5.27
CA VAL A 19 10.65 -24.44 4.49
C VAL A 19 11.14 -25.34 3.36
N SER A 20 12.28 -25.02 2.73
CA SER A 20 12.86 -25.87 1.68
C SER A 20 13.38 -27.21 2.21
N VAL A 21 13.70 -27.28 3.51
CA VAL A 21 14.20 -28.50 4.18
C VAL A 21 13.08 -29.26 4.87
N SER A 22 12.12 -28.56 5.49
CA SER A 22 11.05 -29.17 6.29
C SER A 22 9.82 -28.28 6.42
N CYS A 23 8.64 -28.88 6.24
CA CYS A 23 7.35 -28.23 6.50
C CYS A 23 7.01 -28.07 8.00
N LEU A 24 7.87 -28.56 8.92
CA LEU A 24 7.69 -28.40 10.38
C LEU A 24 7.60 -26.93 10.80
N VAL A 25 8.22 -26.02 10.04
CA VAL A 25 8.18 -24.57 10.24
C VAL A 25 6.75 -24.00 10.27
N PHE A 26 5.81 -24.64 9.57
CA PHE A 26 4.41 -24.21 9.60
C PHE A 26 3.70 -24.61 10.90
N LYS A 27 4.17 -25.67 11.57
CA LYS A 27 3.56 -26.25 12.78
C LYS A 27 4.18 -25.68 14.05
N ASP A 28 5.49 -25.51 14.10
CA ASP A 28 6.18 -25.06 15.31
C ASP A 28 6.08 -23.55 15.47
N ASN A 29 5.71 -23.11 16.67
CA ASN A 29 5.52 -21.69 16.96
C ASN A 29 6.84 -20.90 17.03
N ILE A 30 7.93 -21.56 17.39
CA ILE A 30 9.24 -20.96 17.61
C ILE A 30 10.29 -21.95 17.11
N TYR A 31 11.15 -21.49 16.21
CA TYR A 31 12.33 -22.23 15.77
C TYR A 31 13.57 -21.31 15.81
N GLY A 32 14.77 -21.88 15.65
CA GLY A 32 16.03 -21.13 15.81
C GLY A 32 16.16 -19.88 14.95
N GLY A 33 15.43 -19.79 13.83
CA GLY A 33 15.40 -18.60 12.98
C GLY A 33 14.74 -17.39 13.63
N CYS A 34 13.75 -17.59 14.51
CA CYS A 34 13.20 -16.52 15.34
C CYS A 34 14.29 -15.90 16.22
N THR A 35 15.00 -16.74 16.97
CA THR A 35 16.02 -16.29 17.92
C THR A 35 17.16 -15.57 17.22
N ALA A 36 17.67 -16.13 16.11
CA ALA A 36 18.72 -15.50 15.31
C ALA A 36 18.30 -14.12 14.78
N SER A 37 17.08 -14.01 14.24
CA SER A 37 16.56 -12.76 13.66
C SER A 37 16.30 -11.67 14.71
N THR A 38 15.81 -12.08 15.89
CA THR A 38 15.69 -11.20 17.06
C THR A 38 17.05 -10.66 17.48
N LEU A 39 18.07 -11.52 17.56
CA LEU A 39 19.42 -11.10 17.92
C LEU A 39 20.02 -10.14 16.88
N VAL A 40 19.84 -10.41 15.57
CA VAL A 40 20.32 -9.50 14.51
C VAL A 40 19.76 -8.09 14.70
N SER A 41 18.44 -7.96 14.84
CA SER A 41 17.83 -6.64 15.02
C SER A 41 18.19 -6.00 16.37
N ALA A 42 18.24 -6.78 17.46
CA ALA A 42 18.57 -6.27 18.78
C ALA A 42 20.02 -5.77 18.85
N LEU A 43 20.97 -6.49 18.23
CA LEU A 43 22.37 -6.06 18.15
C LEU A 43 22.51 -4.77 17.35
N LEU A 44 21.76 -4.62 16.26
CA LEU A 44 21.77 -3.38 15.48
C LEU A 44 21.19 -2.19 16.26
N LEU A 45 20.07 -2.40 16.98
CA LEU A 45 19.50 -1.36 17.85
C LEU A 45 20.44 -0.98 19.00
N TYR A 46 21.08 -1.96 19.63
CA TYR A 46 21.98 -1.75 20.76
C TYR A 46 23.31 -1.12 20.32
N ALA A 47 24.01 -1.76 19.39
CA ALA A 47 25.38 -1.39 19.03
C ALA A 47 25.46 -0.24 18.02
N VAL A 48 24.50 -0.12 17.10
CA VAL A 48 24.53 0.92 16.06
C VAL A 48 23.65 2.11 16.44
N GLN A 49 22.43 1.86 16.92
CA GLN A 49 21.51 2.94 17.32
C GLN A 49 21.73 3.44 18.75
N GLY A 50 22.53 2.73 19.57
CA GLY A 50 22.85 3.12 20.94
C GLY A 50 21.66 3.03 21.91
N GLN A 51 20.63 2.25 21.59
CA GLN A 51 19.50 2.03 22.49
C GLN A 51 19.88 1.08 23.62
N ASP A 52 19.17 1.11 24.74
CA ASP A 52 19.43 0.18 25.84
C ASP A 52 19.06 -1.26 25.46
N LEU A 53 19.63 -2.22 26.20
CA LEU A 53 19.47 -3.64 25.91
C LEU A 53 18.02 -4.11 26.07
N MET A 54 17.28 -3.58 27.04
CA MET A 54 15.89 -3.96 27.29
C MET A 54 14.97 -3.47 26.18
N PHE A 55 15.14 -2.22 25.74
CA PHE A 55 14.45 -1.67 24.58
C PHE A 55 14.77 -2.48 23.32
N SER A 56 16.06 -2.74 23.07
CA SER A 56 16.53 -3.45 21.88
C SER A 56 15.98 -4.87 21.80
N LEU A 57 16.12 -5.66 22.88
CA LEU A 57 15.61 -7.03 22.93
C LEU A 57 14.07 -7.07 22.93
N GLY A 58 13.43 -6.17 23.68
CA GLY A 58 11.98 -6.13 23.80
C GLY A 58 11.29 -5.89 22.46
N TRP A 59 11.66 -4.80 21.78
CA TRP A 59 11.04 -4.44 20.49
C TRP A 59 11.41 -5.41 19.37
N SER A 60 12.65 -5.91 19.33
CA SER A 60 13.04 -6.95 18.38
C SER A 60 12.26 -8.24 18.57
N THR A 61 12.04 -8.66 19.82
CA THR A 61 11.28 -9.88 20.12
C THR A 61 9.83 -9.72 19.71
N VAL A 62 9.19 -8.60 20.08
CA VAL A 62 7.80 -8.32 19.68
C VAL A 62 7.67 -8.31 18.16
N ALA A 63 8.54 -7.61 17.45
CA ALA A 63 8.48 -7.54 15.99
C ALA A 63 8.63 -8.92 15.33
N VAL A 64 9.66 -9.69 15.70
CA VAL A 64 9.91 -11.00 15.07
C VAL A 64 8.84 -12.03 15.42
N MET A 65 8.36 -12.06 16.68
CA MET A 65 7.31 -12.98 17.10
C MET A 65 5.97 -12.67 16.41
N SER A 66 5.57 -11.40 16.37
CA SER A 66 4.35 -10.98 15.66
C SER A 66 4.45 -11.28 14.17
N TYR A 67 5.61 -11.06 13.55
CA TYR A 67 5.84 -11.38 12.15
C TYR A 67 5.76 -12.88 11.87
N SER A 68 6.43 -13.70 12.68
CA SER A 68 6.39 -15.16 12.57
C SER A 68 4.97 -15.69 12.65
N ALA A 69 4.19 -15.22 13.63
CA ALA A 69 2.80 -15.62 13.82
C ALA A 69 1.91 -15.20 12.63
N LEU A 70 1.98 -13.93 12.21
CA LEU A 70 1.16 -13.41 11.12
C LEU A 70 1.50 -14.06 9.77
N LEU A 71 2.79 -14.28 9.48
CA LEU A 71 3.22 -14.95 8.26
C LEU A 71 2.66 -16.38 8.21
N ARG A 72 2.77 -17.12 9.32
CA ARG A 72 2.22 -18.48 9.41
C ARG A 72 0.72 -18.50 9.25
N ILE A 73 -0.02 -17.64 9.95
CA ILE A 73 -1.48 -17.54 9.82
C ILE A 73 -1.86 -17.24 8.36
N SER A 74 -1.16 -16.31 7.72
CA SER A 74 -1.44 -15.93 6.33
C SER A 74 -1.24 -17.11 5.36
N LEU A 75 -0.20 -17.92 5.54
CA LEU A 75 0.12 -19.04 4.67
C LEU A 75 -0.72 -20.30 4.96
N THR A 76 -1.13 -20.54 6.21
CA THR A 76 -1.87 -21.75 6.59
C THR A 76 -3.39 -21.58 6.54
N VAL A 77 -3.89 -20.42 6.98
CA VAL A 77 -5.35 -20.12 7.00
C VAL A 77 -5.81 -19.61 5.63
N TYR A 78 -4.94 -18.87 4.91
CA TYR A 78 -5.27 -18.28 3.62
C TYR A 78 -4.34 -18.73 2.47
N PRO A 79 -4.15 -20.05 2.25
CA PRO A 79 -3.12 -20.60 1.37
C PRO A 79 -3.26 -20.23 -0.12
N LYS A 80 -4.45 -19.79 -0.55
CA LYS A 80 -4.72 -19.36 -1.94
C LYS A 80 -4.64 -17.84 -2.15
N THR A 81 -4.48 -17.07 -1.07
CA THR A 81 -4.49 -15.60 -1.14
C THR A 81 -3.12 -15.05 -1.48
N PHE A 82 -2.06 -15.66 -0.94
CA PHE A 82 -0.71 -15.14 -1.04
C PHE A 82 0.23 -16.19 -1.61
N THR A 83 1.13 -15.75 -2.50
CA THR A 83 2.42 -16.40 -2.63
C THR A 83 3.24 -16.19 -1.35
N ILE A 84 4.28 -17.01 -1.14
CA ILE A 84 5.16 -16.88 0.04
C ILE A 84 5.78 -15.47 0.10
N GLY A 85 6.25 -14.93 -1.04
CA GLY A 85 6.85 -13.60 -1.11
C GLY A 85 5.86 -12.48 -0.79
N GLU A 86 4.65 -12.55 -1.35
CA GLU A 86 3.57 -11.58 -1.05
C GLU A 86 3.20 -11.59 0.43
N ALA A 87 3.02 -12.78 1.01
CA ALA A 87 2.73 -12.91 2.44
C ALA A 87 3.84 -12.28 3.28
N MET A 88 5.11 -12.47 2.90
CA MET A 88 6.25 -11.87 3.60
C MET A 88 6.19 -10.35 3.56
N VAL A 89 6.05 -9.73 2.38
CA VAL A 89 6.01 -8.26 2.24
C VAL A 89 4.82 -7.67 2.99
N VAL A 90 3.64 -8.26 2.86
CA VAL A 90 2.41 -7.77 3.51
C VAL A 90 2.52 -7.87 5.03
N THR A 91 2.89 -9.04 5.56
CA THR A 91 2.94 -9.24 7.01
C THR A 91 4.09 -8.47 7.68
N GLN A 92 5.23 -8.29 7.00
CA GLN A 92 6.27 -7.37 7.48
C GLN A 92 5.75 -5.93 7.56
N SER A 93 5.06 -5.46 6.53
CA SER A 93 4.51 -4.09 6.47
C SER A 93 3.54 -3.84 7.61
N ILE A 94 2.63 -4.79 7.88
CA ILE A 94 1.68 -4.72 9.00
C ILE A 94 2.42 -4.64 10.35
N VAL A 95 3.40 -5.52 10.57
CA VAL A 95 4.15 -5.56 11.84
C VAL A 95 4.95 -4.28 12.05
N LEU A 96 5.68 -3.83 11.02
CA LEU A 96 6.48 -2.61 11.10
C LEU A 96 5.60 -1.39 11.34
N PHE A 97 4.46 -1.29 10.67
CA PHE A 97 3.50 -0.20 10.90
C PHE A 97 2.96 -0.19 12.34
N CYS A 98 2.55 -1.36 12.86
CA CYS A 98 2.06 -1.49 14.22
C CYS A 98 3.14 -1.16 15.26
N VAL A 99 4.34 -1.72 15.10
CA VAL A 99 5.47 -1.44 16.00
C VAL A 99 5.87 0.03 15.96
N ALA A 100 5.96 0.64 14.76
CA ALA A 100 6.24 2.07 14.62
C ALA A 100 5.20 2.93 15.35
N SER A 101 3.93 2.61 15.16
CA SER A 101 2.81 3.33 15.77
C SER A 101 2.84 3.24 17.31
N LEU A 102 3.12 2.05 17.86
CA LEU A 102 3.24 1.84 19.30
C LEU A 102 4.48 2.53 19.87
N CYS A 103 5.63 2.44 19.20
CA CYS A 103 6.86 3.15 19.59
C CYS A 103 6.63 4.66 19.65
N LYS A 104 5.99 5.25 18.62
CA LYS A 104 5.66 6.67 18.57
C LYS A 104 4.71 7.06 19.70
N TYR A 105 3.72 6.22 20.00
CA TYR A 105 2.77 6.44 21.08
C TYR A 105 3.42 6.41 22.48
N PHE A 106 4.24 5.39 22.78
CA PHE A 106 4.80 5.21 24.12
C PHE A 106 6.01 6.08 24.42
N TYR A 107 6.88 6.30 23.43
CA TYR A 107 8.18 6.94 23.67
C TYR A 107 8.24 8.37 23.12
N ASN A 108 7.13 8.87 22.55
CA ASN A 108 7.06 10.18 21.91
C ASN A 108 8.25 10.42 20.96
N VAL A 109 8.74 9.34 20.33
CA VAL A 109 9.92 9.33 19.48
C VAL A 109 9.57 10.19 18.29
N THR A 110 10.25 11.34 18.19
CA THR A 110 9.94 12.50 17.35
C THR A 110 8.73 13.30 17.83
N ALA A 111 9.00 14.40 18.54
CA ALA A 111 8.14 15.56 18.44
C ALA A 111 8.17 15.98 16.96
N GLU A 112 7.09 15.70 16.22
CA GLU A 112 6.90 16.35 14.94
C GLU A 112 6.73 17.84 15.23
N ASP A 113 7.81 18.60 15.01
CA ASP A 113 7.81 20.06 15.15
C ASP A 113 6.86 20.71 14.13
N ASP A 114 6.49 19.97 13.09
CA ASP A 114 5.54 20.40 12.07
C ASP A 114 4.07 20.15 12.50
N ALA A 115 3.38 21.25 12.80
CA ALA A 115 1.98 21.24 13.20
C ALA A 115 1.03 20.67 12.14
N GLU A 116 1.34 20.84 10.86
CA GLU A 116 0.53 20.30 9.76
C GLU A 116 0.68 18.77 9.68
N MET A 117 1.91 18.26 9.73
CA MET A 117 2.12 16.81 9.74
C MET A 117 1.55 16.15 10.99
N LYS A 118 1.59 16.84 12.14
CA LYS A 118 0.92 16.39 13.37
C LYS A 118 -0.60 16.27 13.19
N LEU A 119 -1.24 17.25 12.52
CA LEU A 119 -2.66 17.19 12.16
C LEU A 119 -2.93 15.97 11.26
N ILE A 120 -2.18 15.83 10.17
CA ILE A 120 -2.33 14.76 9.18
C ILE A 120 -2.20 13.39 9.85
N ASN A 121 -1.12 13.16 10.59
CA ASN A 121 -0.86 11.91 11.27
C ASN A 121 -1.90 11.59 12.35
N SER A 122 -2.41 12.61 13.04
CA SER A 122 -3.50 12.43 14.01
C SER A 122 -4.79 11.97 13.35
N VAL A 123 -5.14 12.54 12.19
CA VAL A 123 -6.32 12.14 11.41
C VAL A 123 -6.15 10.74 10.84
N ILE A 124 -5.02 10.45 10.19
CA ILE A 124 -4.72 9.12 9.63
C ILE A 124 -4.79 8.05 10.72
N PHE A 125 -4.11 8.26 11.85
CA PHE A 125 -4.15 7.33 12.97
C PHE A 125 -5.58 7.10 13.46
N THR A 126 -6.37 8.17 13.60
CA THR A 126 -7.76 8.06 14.07
C THR A 126 -8.61 7.26 13.09
N VAL A 127 -8.50 7.52 11.79
CA VAL A 127 -9.25 6.79 10.77
C VAL A 127 -8.86 5.31 10.75
N LEU A 128 -7.56 5.00 10.71
CA LEU A 128 -7.10 3.61 10.66
C LEU A 128 -7.44 2.82 11.92
N SER A 129 -7.31 3.42 13.10
CA SER A 129 -7.73 2.78 14.37
C SER A 129 -9.24 2.57 14.44
N SER A 130 -10.05 3.54 13.99
CA SER A 130 -11.51 3.41 13.93
C SER A 130 -11.94 2.30 12.96
N VAL A 131 -11.31 2.22 11.78
CA VAL A 131 -11.52 1.12 10.83
C VAL A 131 -11.12 -0.21 11.47
N GLY A 132 -9.99 -0.28 12.17
CA GLY A 132 -9.56 -1.47 12.91
C GLY A 132 -10.61 -1.94 13.93
N ILE A 133 -11.20 -1.03 14.69
CA ILE A 133 -12.29 -1.32 15.63
C ILE A 133 -13.53 -1.86 14.90
N ILE A 134 -13.93 -1.24 13.79
CA ILE A 134 -15.08 -1.68 13.00
C ILE A 134 -14.84 -3.10 12.47
N VAL A 135 -13.67 -3.36 11.89
CA VAL A 135 -13.31 -4.68 11.36
C VAL A 135 -13.31 -5.72 12.47
N ALA A 136 -12.67 -5.44 13.61
CA ALA A 136 -12.64 -6.36 14.74
C ALA A 136 -14.05 -6.67 15.26
N ALA A 137 -14.91 -5.66 15.38
CA ALA A 137 -16.30 -5.85 15.78
C ALA A 137 -17.06 -6.75 14.80
N ILE A 138 -16.95 -6.50 13.49
CA ILE A 138 -17.58 -7.32 12.44
C ILE A 138 -17.10 -8.78 12.51
N CYS A 139 -15.81 -9.01 12.74
CA CYS A 139 -15.24 -10.36 12.81
C CYS A 139 -15.72 -11.18 14.02
N ILE A 140 -16.21 -10.53 15.08
CA ILE A 140 -16.69 -11.20 16.31
C ILE A 140 -18.20 -11.50 16.23
N LEU A 141 -18.93 -10.87 15.30
CA LEU A 141 -20.38 -11.08 15.18
C LEU A 141 -20.74 -12.50 14.74
N ASP A 142 -21.72 -13.08 15.42
CA ASP A 142 -22.40 -14.29 14.97
C ASP A 142 -23.28 -14.01 13.74
N ASP A 143 -23.60 -15.05 12.97
CA ASP A 143 -24.39 -14.90 11.74
C ASP A 143 -25.77 -14.28 11.97
N SER A 144 -26.39 -14.53 13.13
CA SER A 144 -27.68 -13.94 13.51
C SER A 144 -27.60 -12.43 13.80
N GLN A 145 -26.41 -11.91 14.09
CA GLN A 145 -26.18 -10.51 14.47
C GLN A 145 -25.79 -9.63 13.27
N LYS A 146 -25.48 -10.22 12.11
CA LYS A 146 -25.02 -9.54 10.89
C LYS A 146 -26.15 -8.80 10.18
N THR A 147 -26.70 -7.80 10.87
CA THR A 147 -27.79 -6.94 10.40
C THR A 147 -27.32 -5.50 10.20
N ILE A 148 -28.04 -4.74 9.36
CA ILE A 148 -27.76 -3.32 9.12
C ILE A 148 -27.85 -2.51 10.44
N ALA A 149 -28.80 -2.84 11.32
CA ALA A 149 -28.97 -2.13 12.58
C ALA A 149 -27.74 -2.26 13.50
N VAL A 150 -27.21 -3.48 13.64
CA VAL A 150 -25.97 -3.72 14.42
C VAL A 150 -24.78 -3.03 13.75
N PHE A 151 -24.71 -3.05 12.42
CA PHE A 151 -23.66 -2.35 11.69
C PHE A 151 -23.68 -0.84 11.94
N VAL A 152 -24.86 -0.19 11.88
CA VAL A 152 -25.01 1.24 12.19
C VAL A 152 -24.58 1.55 13.63
N TYR A 153 -24.90 0.66 14.58
CA TYR A 153 -24.42 0.78 15.96
C TYR A 153 -22.89 0.73 16.05
N ILE A 154 -22.24 -0.24 15.40
CA ILE A 154 -20.76 -0.35 15.35
C ILE A 154 -20.14 0.93 14.77
N ILE A 155 -20.69 1.45 13.66
CA ILE A 155 -20.22 2.69 13.05
C ILE A 155 -20.40 3.88 14.01
N SER A 156 -21.52 3.95 14.74
CA SER A 156 -21.78 5.02 15.69
C SER A 156 -20.79 5.02 16.86
N VAL A 157 -20.45 3.85 17.38
CA VAL A 157 -19.43 3.67 18.42
C VAL A 157 -18.04 4.07 17.90
N ALA A 158 -17.67 3.62 16.70
CA ALA A 158 -16.41 3.97 16.08
C ALA A 158 -16.30 5.47 15.76
N ALA A 159 -17.39 6.11 15.33
CA ALA A 159 -17.44 7.56 15.10
C ALA A 159 -17.28 8.35 16.40
N THR A 160 -17.90 7.88 17.49
CA THR A 160 -17.74 8.48 18.82
C THR A 160 -16.30 8.36 19.31
N TYR A 161 -15.67 7.19 19.14
CA TYR A 161 -14.26 6.98 19.41
C TYR A 161 -13.38 7.93 18.58
N ALA A 162 -13.64 8.04 17.27
CA ALA A 162 -12.88 8.89 16.38
C ALA A 162 -12.94 10.36 16.82
N LEU A 163 -14.13 10.86 17.14
CA LEU A 163 -14.34 12.22 17.62
C LEU A 163 -13.60 12.45 18.95
N MET A 164 -13.65 11.49 19.88
CA MET A 164 -12.93 11.58 21.15
C MET A 164 -11.41 11.65 20.95
N VAL A 165 -10.83 10.80 20.09
CA VAL A 165 -9.39 10.82 19.80
C VAL A 165 -8.97 12.12 19.13
N LEU A 166 -9.72 12.60 18.13
CA LEU A 166 -9.44 13.88 17.48
C LEU A 166 -9.57 15.04 18.47
N HIS A 167 -10.57 15.01 19.34
CA HIS A 167 -10.77 16.03 20.36
C HIS A 167 -9.59 16.09 21.34
N VAL A 168 -9.11 14.94 21.81
CA VAL A 168 -7.94 14.86 22.70
C VAL A 168 -6.67 15.33 22.01
N LYS A 169 -6.46 14.99 20.73
CA LYS A 169 -5.22 15.32 20.01
C LYS A 169 -5.17 16.73 19.42
N LEU A 170 -6.31 17.26 18.97
CA LEU A 170 -6.40 18.50 18.18
C LEU A 170 -7.20 19.61 18.87
N GLY A 171 -7.92 19.31 19.96
CA GLY A 171 -8.75 20.26 20.71
C GLY A 171 -10.24 20.24 20.34
N LEU A 172 -11.02 21.16 20.92
CA LEU A 172 -12.47 21.31 20.68
C LEU A 172 -12.79 21.53 19.20
N ASP A 173 -12.01 22.37 18.53
CA ASP A 173 -12.25 22.78 17.13
C ASP A 173 -11.69 21.78 16.11
N CYS A 174 -11.48 20.50 16.47
CA CYS A 174 -10.79 19.53 15.63
C CYS A 174 -11.43 19.36 14.24
N LEU A 175 -12.77 19.32 14.16
CA LEU A 175 -13.51 19.22 12.90
C LEU A 175 -13.41 20.51 12.08
N VAL A 176 -13.44 21.67 12.74
CA VAL A 176 -13.29 22.97 12.09
C VAL A 176 -11.90 23.09 11.49
N ARG A 177 -10.85 22.75 12.24
CA ARG A 177 -9.46 22.75 11.74
C ARG A 177 -9.25 21.82 10.55
N LEU A 178 -9.87 20.64 10.57
CA LEU A 178 -9.81 19.72 9.42
C LEU A 178 -10.55 20.30 8.20
N ALA A 179 -11.73 20.90 8.41
CA ALA A 179 -12.46 21.55 7.34
C ALA A 179 -11.69 22.74 6.78
N GLU A 180 -11.11 23.58 7.63
CA GLU A 180 -10.26 24.71 7.25
C GLU A 180 -9.04 24.24 6.46
N TYR A 181 -8.39 23.16 6.91
CA TYR A 181 -7.26 22.56 6.22
C TYR A 181 -7.60 22.17 4.77
N VAL A 182 -8.76 21.57 4.53
CA VAL A 182 -9.17 21.10 3.20
C VAL A 182 -9.80 22.21 2.35
N LEU A 183 -10.56 23.12 2.95
CA LEU A 183 -11.47 24.03 2.25
C LEU A 183 -10.98 25.48 2.14
N LEU A 184 -9.98 25.92 2.90
CA LEU A 184 -9.49 27.30 2.80
C LEU A 184 -8.49 27.51 1.66
N ASP A 185 -7.79 26.46 1.25
CA ASP A 185 -6.79 26.53 0.20
C ASP A 185 -7.40 26.17 -1.17
N MET A 186 -7.32 27.10 -2.12
CA MET A 186 -7.92 26.94 -3.44
C MET A 186 -7.26 25.83 -4.26
N ASP A 187 -5.98 25.56 -4.07
CA ASP A 187 -5.28 24.50 -4.79
C ASP A 187 -5.66 23.13 -4.21
N ARG A 188 -5.83 23.02 -2.89
CA ARG A 188 -6.42 21.83 -2.24
C ARG A 188 -7.85 21.57 -2.71
N ILE A 189 -8.68 22.61 -2.84
CA ILE A 189 -10.05 22.46 -3.36
C ILE A 189 -10.04 21.93 -4.81
N LYS A 190 -9.22 22.51 -5.69
CA LYS A 190 -9.10 22.05 -7.09
C LYS A 190 -8.70 20.58 -7.16
N LEU A 191 -7.71 20.17 -6.36
CA LEU A 191 -7.29 18.78 -6.25
C LEU A 191 -8.44 17.88 -5.78
N PHE A 192 -9.13 18.28 -4.72
CA PHE A 192 -10.24 17.50 -4.17
C PHE A 192 -11.38 17.33 -5.17
N ILE A 193 -11.76 18.39 -5.89
CA ILE A 193 -12.77 18.32 -6.96
C ILE A 193 -12.31 17.38 -8.08
N PHE A 194 -11.06 17.49 -8.51
CA PHE A 194 -10.49 16.60 -9.52
C PHE A 194 -10.54 15.13 -9.09
N TRP A 195 -10.15 14.83 -7.84
CA TRP A 195 -10.17 13.48 -7.29
C TRP A 195 -11.59 12.94 -7.13
N LEU A 196 -12.56 13.77 -6.71
CA LEU A 196 -13.98 13.40 -6.70
C LEU A 196 -14.48 13.06 -8.11
N GLY A 197 -14.04 13.80 -9.13
CA GLY A 197 -14.31 13.48 -10.53
C GLY A 197 -13.78 12.11 -10.93
N CYS A 198 -12.51 11.80 -10.60
CA CYS A 198 -11.92 10.49 -10.87
C CYS A 198 -12.66 9.36 -10.14
N ALA A 199 -13.03 9.57 -8.87
CA ALA A 199 -13.79 8.61 -8.07
C ALA A 199 -15.19 8.39 -8.65
N PHE A 200 -15.88 9.45 -9.09
CA PHE A 200 -17.18 9.35 -9.75
C PHE A 200 -17.10 8.51 -11.03
N VAL A 201 -16.09 8.76 -11.87
CA VAL A 201 -15.86 7.95 -13.08
C VAL A 201 -15.60 6.48 -12.72
N ALA A 202 -14.77 6.21 -11.71
CA ALA A 202 -14.50 4.86 -11.24
C ALA A 202 -15.78 4.13 -10.79
N VAL A 203 -16.58 4.77 -9.93
CA VAL A 203 -17.85 4.21 -9.43
C VAL A 203 -18.83 3.99 -10.58
N PHE A 204 -18.96 4.95 -11.49
CA PHE A 204 -19.83 4.83 -12.65
C PHE A 204 -19.45 3.62 -13.53
N VAL A 205 -18.16 3.44 -13.83
CA VAL A 205 -17.65 2.30 -14.62
C VAL A 205 -17.91 0.97 -13.90
N ILE A 206 -17.73 0.92 -12.57
CA ILE A 206 -18.08 -0.25 -11.76
C ILE A 206 -19.57 -0.54 -11.87
N MET A 207 -20.44 0.44 -11.57
CA MET A 207 -21.89 0.26 -11.56
C MET A 207 -22.42 -0.22 -12.92
N VAL A 208 -22.01 0.42 -14.02
CA VAL A 208 -22.44 0.04 -15.37
C VAL A 208 -22.04 -1.41 -15.68
N ARG A 209 -20.79 -1.80 -15.42
CA ARG A 209 -20.32 -3.16 -15.75
C ARG A 209 -20.90 -4.23 -14.83
N THR A 210 -21.10 -3.90 -13.55
CA THR A 210 -21.79 -4.79 -12.61
C THR A 210 -23.24 -5.01 -13.02
N HIS A 211 -23.95 -3.95 -13.43
CA HIS A 211 -25.32 -4.08 -13.93
C HIS A 211 -25.39 -4.91 -15.23
N LEU A 212 -24.44 -4.73 -16.14
CA LEU A 212 -24.37 -5.50 -17.39
C LEU A 212 -23.83 -6.93 -17.20
N ASN A 213 -23.31 -7.26 -16.02
CA ASN A 213 -22.66 -8.53 -15.70
C ASN A 213 -21.57 -8.95 -16.71
N VAL A 214 -20.81 -7.96 -17.21
CA VAL A 214 -19.74 -8.17 -18.21
C VAL A 214 -18.38 -8.21 -17.52
N LYS A 215 -17.76 -9.40 -17.49
CA LYS A 215 -16.43 -9.62 -16.91
C LYS A 215 -15.39 -8.66 -17.51
N ALA A 216 -14.59 -8.03 -16.64
CA ALA A 216 -13.56 -7.08 -17.04
C ALA A 216 -12.33 -7.80 -17.59
N ASN A 217 -11.94 -7.48 -18.82
CA ASN A 217 -10.66 -7.90 -19.39
C ASN A 217 -9.50 -7.07 -18.80
N THR A 218 -8.26 -7.50 -19.04
CA THR A 218 -7.03 -6.86 -18.53
C THR A 218 -6.98 -5.37 -18.82
N ILE A 219 -7.32 -4.98 -20.05
CA ILE A 219 -7.37 -3.58 -20.49
C ILE A 219 -8.38 -2.77 -19.67
N THR A 220 -9.57 -3.31 -19.43
CA THR A 220 -10.59 -2.65 -18.62
C THR A 220 -10.08 -2.43 -17.19
N ARG A 221 -9.39 -3.41 -16.61
CA ARG A 221 -8.80 -3.28 -15.26
C ARG A 221 -7.74 -2.17 -15.19
N LYS A 222 -7.04 -1.87 -16.29
CA LYS A 222 -6.08 -0.75 -16.36
C LYS A 222 -6.74 0.64 -16.28
N SER A 223 -8.05 0.76 -16.48
CA SER A 223 -8.74 2.03 -16.23
C SER A 223 -8.58 2.52 -14.78
N PHE A 224 -8.60 1.61 -13.80
CA PHE A 224 -8.35 1.97 -12.39
C PHE A 224 -6.88 2.28 -12.10
N HIS A 225 -5.95 1.70 -12.87
CA HIS A 225 -4.53 2.06 -12.76
C HIS A 225 -4.35 3.51 -13.21
N ILE A 226 -4.91 3.87 -14.36
CA ILE A 226 -4.90 5.26 -14.86
C ILE A 226 -5.59 6.22 -13.88
N LEU A 227 -6.81 5.91 -13.43
CA LEU A 227 -7.57 6.79 -12.52
C LEU A 227 -6.84 6.97 -11.18
N GLY A 228 -6.33 5.88 -10.59
CA GLY A 228 -5.51 5.95 -9.39
C GLY A 228 -4.25 6.79 -9.61
N SER A 229 -3.54 6.55 -10.70
CA SER A 229 -2.35 7.32 -11.05
C SER A 229 -2.62 8.80 -11.28
N LEU A 230 -3.77 9.19 -11.84
CA LEU A 230 -4.13 10.60 -11.95
C LEU A 230 -4.29 11.26 -10.57
N VAL A 231 -4.94 10.57 -9.62
CA VAL A 231 -5.08 11.05 -8.23
C VAL A 231 -3.71 11.18 -7.56
N PHE A 232 -2.89 10.13 -7.56
CA PHE A 232 -1.58 10.15 -6.91
C PHE A 232 -0.59 11.10 -7.60
N LEU A 233 -0.57 11.15 -8.94
CA LEU A 233 0.30 12.06 -9.70
C LEU A 233 -0.02 13.52 -9.37
N SER A 234 -1.30 13.90 -9.42
CA SER A 234 -1.72 15.27 -9.10
C SER A 234 -1.44 15.60 -7.62
N GLY A 235 -1.70 14.69 -6.69
CA GLY A 235 -1.37 14.89 -5.29
C GLY A 235 0.12 15.08 -5.04
N ILE A 236 0.98 14.21 -5.60
CA ILE A 236 2.43 14.29 -5.42
C ILE A 236 3.00 15.57 -6.05
N LEU A 237 2.53 15.98 -7.23
CA LEU A 237 3.06 17.16 -7.92
C LEU A 237 2.62 18.48 -7.27
N TYR A 238 1.39 18.57 -6.75
CA TYR A 238 0.82 19.84 -6.29
C TYR A 238 0.74 19.97 -4.77
N ASN A 239 0.51 18.88 -4.02
CA ASN A 239 0.41 18.95 -2.56
C ASN A 239 0.65 17.57 -1.90
N ILE A 240 1.92 17.24 -1.65
CA ILE A 240 2.34 15.95 -1.04
C ILE A 240 1.65 15.72 0.31
N ARG A 241 1.49 16.75 1.14
CA ARG A 241 0.89 16.65 2.48
C ARG A 241 -0.59 16.27 2.42
N LEU A 242 -1.36 16.94 1.56
CA LEU A 242 -2.75 16.57 1.30
C LEU A 242 -2.83 15.15 0.71
N MET A 243 -1.92 14.80 -0.19
CA MET A 243 -1.85 13.45 -0.75
C MET A 243 -1.57 12.40 0.33
N THR A 244 -0.67 12.65 1.28
CA THR A 244 -0.41 11.77 2.42
C THR A 244 -1.65 11.59 3.29
N LEU A 245 -2.37 12.68 3.60
CA LEU A 245 -3.66 12.61 4.29
C LEU A 245 -4.67 11.75 3.54
N ALA A 246 -4.87 12.04 2.25
CA ALA A 246 -5.80 11.30 1.40
C ALA A 246 -5.42 9.83 1.26
N ALA A 247 -4.13 9.51 1.14
CA ALA A 247 -3.61 8.15 1.05
C ALA A 247 -3.88 7.34 2.33
N GLY A 248 -3.67 7.94 3.51
CA GLY A 248 -3.95 7.29 4.79
C GLY A 248 -5.45 7.05 5.02
N VAL A 249 -6.29 8.04 4.71
CA VAL A 249 -7.76 7.90 4.78
C VAL A 249 -8.27 6.87 3.78
N GLY A 250 -7.80 6.92 2.53
CA GLY A 250 -8.17 5.99 1.48
C GLY A 250 -7.73 4.55 1.77
N LEU A 251 -6.61 4.34 2.47
CA LEU A 251 -6.20 3.01 2.93
C LEU A 251 -7.25 2.44 3.90
N GLY A 252 -7.72 3.27 4.84
CA GLY A 252 -8.81 2.91 5.74
C GLY A 252 -10.09 2.55 4.99
N LEU A 253 -10.45 3.33 3.96
CA LEU A 253 -11.61 3.04 3.11
C LEU A 253 -11.47 1.72 2.34
N VAL A 254 -10.30 1.44 1.76
CA VAL A 254 -10.04 0.18 1.03
C VAL A 254 -10.17 -1.03 1.97
N ILE A 255 -9.59 -0.95 3.18
CA ILE A 255 -9.71 -2.01 4.20
C ILE A 255 -11.18 -2.18 4.63
N LEU A 256 -11.89 -1.08 4.88
CA LEU A 256 -13.29 -1.12 5.28
C LEU A 256 -14.17 -1.73 4.19
N LEU A 257 -13.99 -1.34 2.92
CA LEU A 257 -14.74 -1.90 1.80
C LEU A 257 -14.52 -3.41 1.66
N GLU A 258 -13.28 -3.88 1.85
CA GLU A 258 -12.97 -5.30 1.81
C GLU A 258 -13.60 -6.06 2.99
N ALA A 259 -13.54 -5.49 4.19
CA ALA A 259 -14.21 -6.06 5.36
C ALA A 259 -15.73 -6.11 5.18
N LEU A 260 -16.34 -5.07 4.62
CA LEU A 260 -17.78 -5.03 4.33
C LEU A 260 -18.17 -6.05 3.27
N ARG A 261 -17.35 -6.24 2.22
CA ARG A 261 -17.56 -7.28 1.22
C ARG A 261 -17.62 -8.66 1.87
N LYS A 262 -16.79 -8.92 2.89
CA LYS A 262 -16.73 -10.19 3.64
C LYS A 262 -17.63 -10.26 4.88
N SER A 263 -18.31 -9.18 5.23
CA SER A 263 -19.05 -9.08 6.49
C SER A 263 -20.25 -10.01 6.57
N GLY A 264 -20.84 -10.41 5.44
CA GLY A 264 -22.12 -11.14 5.40
C GLY A 264 -23.33 -10.27 5.72
N ILE A 265 -23.17 -8.93 5.79
CA ILE A 265 -24.25 -7.99 6.07
C ILE A 265 -24.89 -7.55 4.76
N ASP A 266 -26.07 -8.07 4.45
CA ASP A 266 -26.80 -7.75 3.23
C ASP A 266 -27.66 -6.48 3.34
N PRO A 267 -27.83 -5.72 2.23
CA PRO A 267 -27.37 -6.00 0.86
C PRO A 267 -25.94 -5.50 0.55
N ILE A 268 -25.21 -4.98 1.54
CA ILE A 268 -23.88 -4.35 1.33
C ILE A 268 -22.86 -5.39 0.87
N SER A 269 -22.77 -6.52 1.59
CA SER A 269 -21.81 -7.60 1.30
C SER A 269 -22.04 -8.20 -0.08
N SER A 270 -23.29 -8.58 -0.42
CA SER A 270 -23.63 -9.11 -1.75
C SER A 270 -23.37 -8.12 -2.88
N SER A 271 -23.68 -6.84 -2.70
CA SER A 271 -23.44 -5.81 -3.73
C SER A 271 -21.95 -5.61 -4.02
N LEU A 272 -21.13 -5.51 -2.97
CA LEU A 272 -19.66 -5.41 -3.11
C LEU A 272 -19.07 -6.69 -3.70
N GLN A 273 -19.60 -7.86 -3.33
CA GLN A 273 -19.18 -9.14 -3.89
C GLN A 273 -19.51 -9.25 -5.38
N ALA A 274 -20.69 -8.78 -5.81
CA ALA A 274 -21.07 -8.71 -7.22
C ALA A 274 -20.13 -7.79 -8.02
N ALA A 275 -19.80 -6.62 -7.48
CA ALA A 275 -18.83 -5.72 -8.09
C ALA A 275 -17.44 -6.38 -8.21
N PHE A 276 -16.95 -6.98 -7.13
CA PHE A 276 -15.67 -7.71 -7.13
C PHE A 276 -15.66 -8.84 -8.16
N ASN A 277 -16.73 -9.63 -8.26
CA ASN A 277 -16.83 -10.75 -9.20
C ASN A 277 -16.72 -10.31 -10.68
N VAL A 278 -17.03 -9.07 -11.01
CA VAL A 278 -16.84 -8.54 -12.38
C VAL A 278 -15.38 -8.25 -12.68
N TYR A 279 -14.59 -7.87 -11.68
CA TYR A 279 -13.21 -7.42 -11.87
C TYR A 279 -12.14 -8.41 -11.43
N SER A 280 -12.49 -9.40 -10.60
CA SER A 280 -11.55 -10.42 -10.15
C SER A 280 -10.95 -11.19 -11.33
N ASP A 281 -9.71 -11.63 -11.19
CA ASP A 281 -9.03 -12.45 -12.18
C ASP A 281 -8.33 -13.66 -11.51
N GLU A 282 -7.46 -14.34 -12.26
CA GLU A 282 -6.68 -15.49 -11.77
C GLU A 282 -5.75 -15.16 -10.59
N LYS A 283 -5.51 -13.88 -10.29
CA LYS A 283 -4.71 -13.44 -9.15
C LYS A 283 -5.56 -13.27 -7.88
N ASP A 284 -6.88 -13.22 -8.01
CA ASP A 284 -7.83 -12.98 -6.92
C ASP A 284 -8.63 -14.25 -6.52
N VAL A 285 -8.02 -15.44 -6.65
CA VAL A 285 -8.66 -16.73 -6.29
C VAL A 285 -8.75 -16.96 -4.78
N GLY A 286 -8.04 -16.15 -4.00
CA GLY A 286 -7.97 -16.24 -2.55
C GLY A 286 -9.21 -15.71 -1.84
N SER A 287 -9.08 -15.56 -0.51
CA SER A 287 -10.15 -14.97 0.29
C SER A 287 -10.29 -13.48 -0.02
N PHE A 288 -9.17 -12.77 -0.07
CA PHE A 288 -9.14 -11.31 -0.12
C PHE A 288 -8.97 -10.76 -1.54
N ALA A 289 -9.48 -9.55 -1.77
CA ALA A 289 -9.35 -8.84 -3.05
C ALA A 289 -7.96 -8.19 -3.17
N MET A 290 -6.93 -9.02 -3.36
CA MET A 290 -5.53 -8.56 -3.25
C MET A 290 -5.12 -7.63 -4.39
N THR A 291 -5.60 -7.85 -5.62
CA THR A 291 -5.23 -7.00 -6.77
C THR A 291 -5.57 -5.52 -6.59
N PRO A 292 -6.81 -5.12 -6.21
CA PRO A 292 -7.11 -3.72 -5.94
C PRO A 292 -6.41 -3.17 -4.69
N ILE A 293 -6.20 -3.99 -3.65
CA ILE A 293 -5.44 -3.58 -2.45
C ILE A 293 -3.98 -3.28 -2.83
N TYR A 294 -3.33 -4.16 -3.59
CA TYR A 294 -1.96 -3.96 -4.05
C TYR A 294 -1.83 -2.81 -5.04
N LEU A 295 -2.81 -2.56 -5.90
CA LEU A 295 -2.80 -1.35 -6.73
C LEU A 295 -2.76 -0.09 -5.85
N TYR A 296 -3.66 -0.02 -4.86
CA TYR A 296 -3.72 1.13 -3.97
C TYR A 296 -2.44 1.29 -3.15
N VAL A 297 -1.99 0.21 -2.49
CA VAL A 297 -0.77 0.21 -1.67
C VAL A 297 0.47 0.51 -2.53
N GLY A 298 0.54 -0.01 -3.75
CA GLY A 298 1.65 0.23 -4.66
C GLY A 298 1.77 1.69 -5.10
N LEU A 299 0.63 2.39 -5.26
CA LEU A 299 0.61 3.83 -5.52
C LEU A 299 0.95 4.65 -4.26
N ALA A 300 0.51 4.19 -3.08
CA ALA A 300 0.61 4.93 -1.82
C ALA A 300 1.91 4.71 -1.05
N CYS A 301 2.56 3.54 -1.18
CA CYS A 301 3.71 3.19 -0.36
C CYS A 301 4.91 4.16 -0.48
N PRO A 302 5.19 4.82 -1.62
CA PRO A 302 6.30 5.78 -1.68
C PRO A 302 6.11 6.94 -0.71
N LEU A 303 4.88 7.38 -0.44
CA LEU A 303 4.57 8.47 0.51
C LEU A 303 4.97 8.13 1.95
N ILE A 304 5.11 6.85 2.27
CA ILE A 304 5.50 6.38 3.62
C ILE A 304 7.00 6.06 3.66
N LEU A 305 7.54 5.53 2.57
CA LEU A 305 8.92 5.02 2.50
C LEU A 305 9.94 6.09 2.17
N VAL A 306 9.54 7.15 1.46
CA VAL A 306 10.43 8.23 1.05
C VAL A 306 10.33 9.37 2.07
N PRO A 307 11.45 9.80 2.66
CA PRO A 307 11.46 10.97 3.54
C PRO A 307 10.95 12.23 2.83
N GLU A 308 10.23 13.10 3.54
CA GLU A 308 9.77 14.39 3.02
C GLU A 308 10.95 15.37 2.95
N HIS A 309 11.70 15.32 1.85
CA HIS A 309 12.84 16.18 1.57
C HIS A 309 12.78 16.70 0.12
N PRO A 310 13.14 17.97 -0.12
CA PRO A 310 13.22 18.50 -1.49
C PRO A 310 14.14 17.65 -2.36
N GLY A 311 13.72 17.35 -3.59
CA GLY A 311 14.48 16.55 -4.55
C GLY A 311 14.16 15.05 -4.56
N TYR A 312 13.27 14.59 -3.67
CA TYR A 312 12.79 13.20 -3.63
C TYR A 312 11.41 12.99 -4.30
N GLU A 313 10.91 14.00 -5.01
CA GLU A 313 9.60 13.94 -5.66
C GLU A 313 9.57 12.87 -6.76
N LEU A 314 10.71 12.59 -7.39
CA LEU A 314 10.81 11.52 -8.41
C LEU A 314 10.60 10.14 -7.79
N GLU A 315 11.18 9.90 -6.61
CA GLU A 315 11.04 8.68 -5.82
C GLU A 315 9.60 8.48 -5.37
N LEU A 316 8.90 9.56 -4.98
CA LEU A 316 7.49 9.52 -4.65
C LEU A 316 6.62 9.06 -5.84
N LEU A 317 7.03 9.37 -7.08
CA LEU A 317 6.34 8.94 -8.30
C LEU A 317 6.61 7.49 -8.72
N SER A 318 7.42 6.72 -7.97
CA SER A 318 7.76 5.32 -8.30
C SER A 318 6.55 4.42 -8.54
N GLY A 319 5.52 4.51 -7.70
CA GLY A 319 4.26 3.79 -7.90
C GLY A 319 3.53 4.26 -9.16
N VAL A 320 3.36 5.57 -9.33
CA VAL A 320 2.68 6.15 -10.50
C VAL A 320 3.37 5.73 -11.81
N LEU A 321 4.69 5.85 -11.87
CA LEU A 321 5.47 5.54 -13.05
C LEU A 321 5.43 4.03 -13.38
N SER A 322 5.67 3.17 -12.39
CA SER A 322 5.78 1.72 -12.61
C SER A 322 4.44 1.05 -12.93
N ILE A 323 3.47 1.12 -12.02
CA ILE A 323 2.20 0.38 -12.13
C ILE A 323 1.12 1.18 -12.86
N GLY A 324 1.16 2.51 -12.73
CA GLY A 324 0.21 3.40 -13.36
C GLY A 324 0.39 3.52 -14.86
N ILE A 325 1.60 3.93 -15.25
CA ILE A 325 1.96 4.27 -16.61
C ILE A 325 2.60 3.07 -17.29
N GLY A 326 3.69 2.56 -16.71
CA GLY A 326 4.51 1.52 -17.28
C GLY A 326 3.77 0.21 -17.56
N ASP A 327 3.22 -0.40 -16.52
CA ASP A 327 2.45 -1.65 -16.59
C ASP A 327 1.17 -1.51 -17.43
N THR A 328 0.50 -0.35 -17.37
CA THR A 328 -0.63 -0.05 -18.27
C THR A 328 -0.20 -0.02 -19.74
N ALA A 329 0.90 0.67 -20.06
CA ALA A 329 1.44 0.74 -21.42
C ALA A 329 1.91 -0.64 -21.89
N ALA A 330 2.61 -1.39 -21.05
CA ALA A 330 3.04 -2.76 -21.34
C ALA A 330 1.86 -3.66 -21.68
N SER A 331 0.79 -3.59 -20.86
CA SER A 331 -0.41 -4.40 -21.06
C SER A 331 -1.19 -4.01 -22.30
N TRP A 332 -1.38 -2.70 -22.55
CA TRP A 332 -2.14 -2.22 -23.69
C TRP A 332 -1.38 -2.43 -25.01
N PHE A 333 -0.16 -1.90 -25.10
CA PHE A 333 0.62 -1.97 -26.33
C PHE A 333 1.23 -3.35 -26.54
N GLY A 334 1.65 -4.04 -25.48
CA GLY A 334 2.17 -5.41 -25.57
C GLY A 334 1.11 -6.41 -26.03
N SER A 335 -0.15 -6.26 -25.63
CA SER A 335 -1.23 -7.14 -26.14
C SER A 335 -1.56 -6.90 -27.61
N LYS A 336 -1.29 -5.70 -28.14
CA LYS A 336 -1.62 -5.32 -29.53
C LYS A 336 -0.46 -5.48 -30.50
N PHE A 337 0.77 -5.21 -30.06
CA PHE A 337 1.98 -5.13 -30.89
C PHE A 337 3.07 -6.11 -30.45
N GLY A 338 2.88 -6.82 -29.35
CA GLY A 338 3.87 -7.77 -28.84
C GLY A 338 3.93 -9.02 -29.69
N MET A 339 5.11 -9.28 -30.25
CA MET A 339 5.38 -10.46 -31.06
C MET A 339 6.39 -11.38 -30.38
N ASN A 340 7.42 -10.79 -29.78
CA ASN A 340 8.53 -11.54 -29.22
C ASN A 340 8.34 -11.67 -27.70
N LYS A 341 8.17 -12.90 -27.22
CA LYS A 341 7.91 -13.20 -25.80
C LYS A 341 9.21 -13.38 -25.02
N TRP A 342 9.23 -12.95 -23.76
CA TRP A 342 10.33 -13.20 -22.83
C TRP A 342 10.52 -14.69 -22.50
N GLY A 343 9.45 -15.48 -22.64
CA GLY A 343 9.42 -16.91 -22.35
C GLY A 343 8.08 -17.51 -22.76
N THR A 344 7.60 -18.49 -22.00
CA THR A 344 6.30 -19.14 -22.24
C THR A 344 5.09 -18.28 -21.82
N GLY A 345 5.32 -17.25 -21.00
CA GLY A 345 4.28 -16.36 -20.48
C GLY A 345 3.76 -15.31 -21.48
N PRO A 346 2.81 -14.46 -21.04
CA PRO A 346 2.19 -13.44 -21.90
C PRO A 346 3.04 -12.19 -22.10
N LYS A 347 4.13 -12.01 -21.34
CA LYS A 347 4.98 -10.81 -21.36
C LYS A 347 5.89 -10.79 -22.60
N THR A 348 5.98 -9.63 -23.26
CA THR A 348 6.72 -9.43 -24.51
C THR A 348 7.83 -8.39 -24.38
N TYR A 349 8.88 -8.51 -25.19
CA TYR A 349 9.95 -7.52 -25.25
C TYR A 349 9.41 -6.16 -25.68
N GLU A 350 8.50 -6.12 -26.66
CA GLU A 350 7.88 -4.89 -27.11
C GLU A 350 7.06 -4.25 -25.99
N GLY A 351 6.33 -5.04 -25.20
CA GLY A 351 5.62 -4.56 -24.01
C GLY A 351 6.56 -3.88 -23.01
N THR A 352 7.73 -4.46 -22.75
CA THR A 352 8.76 -3.84 -21.90
C THR A 352 9.33 -2.56 -22.50
N VAL A 353 9.50 -2.47 -23.83
CA VAL A 353 9.91 -1.23 -24.49
C VAL A 353 8.85 -0.14 -24.34
N PHE A 354 7.56 -0.46 -24.55
CA PHE A 354 6.46 0.49 -24.32
C PHE A 354 6.35 0.93 -22.87
N ASN A 355 6.61 0.03 -21.92
CA ASN A 355 6.72 0.35 -20.50
C ASN A 355 7.74 1.49 -20.30
N ILE A 356 8.99 1.28 -20.73
CA ILE A 356 10.08 2.26 -20.56
C ILE A 356 9.77 3.58 -21.27
N LEU A 357 9.38 3.53 -22.54
CA LEU A 357 9.13 4.73 -23.34
C LEU A 357 7.99 5.58 -22.77
N SER A 358 6.92 4.95 -22.26
CA SER A 358 5.78 5.68 -21.69
C SER A 358 6.13 6.41 -20.39
N GLN A 359 6.93 5.79 -19.51
CA GLN A 359 7.41 6.44 -18.28
C GLN A 359 8.32 7.63 -18.59
N VAL A 360 9.26 7.44 -19.52
CA VAL A 360 10.17 8.50 -20.00
C VAL A 360 9.38 9.63 -20.66
N ALA A 361 8.37 9.32 -21.48
CA ALA A 361 7.50 10.32 -22.11
C ALA A 361 6.68 11.12 -21.08
N LEU A 362 6.16 10.47 -20.03
CA LEU A 362 5.48 11.18 -18.95
C LEU A 362 6.45 12.12 -18.23
N MET A 363 7.64 11.65 -17.87
CA MET A 363 8.64 12.50 -17.19
C MET A 363 9.02 13.70 -18.06
N HIS A 364 9.20 13.52 -19.37
CA HIS A 364 9.45 14.61 -20.29
C HIS A 364 8.32 15.64 -20.28
N THR A 365 7.09 15.16 -20.30
CA THR A 365 5.88 16.00 -20.26
C THR A 365 5.84 16.83 -18.97
N ILE A 366 6.08 16.20 -17.82
CA ILE A 366 6.14 16.88 -16.51
C ILE A 366 7.21 17.99 -16.52
N GLN A 367 8.39 17.74 -17.10
CA GLN A 367 9.45 18.74 -17.22
C GLN A 367 9.09 19.90 -18.17
N ILE A 368 8.46 19.61 -19.32
CA ILE A 368 8.02 20.65 -20.28
C ILE A 368 7.02 21.62 -19.61
N PHE A 369 6.10 21.10 -18.81
CA PHE A 369 5.13 21.92 -18.08
C PHE A 369 5.72 22.58 -16.82
N GLY A 370 7.01 22.37 -16.52
CA GLY A 370 7.68 22.94 -15.36
C GLY A 370 7.12 22.43 -14.02
N LEU A 371 6.46 21.27 -14.02
CA LEU A 371 5.82 20.70 -12.82
C LEU A 371 6.81 20.01 -11.89
N LEU A 372 7.93 19.51 -12.45
CA LEU A 372 9.03 18.96 -11.68
C LEU A 372 10.35 19.22 -12.39
N SER A 373 11.34 19.73 -11.65
CA SER A 373 12.68 20.01 -12.14
C SER A 373 13.71 19.21 -11.34
N VAL A 374 14.01 18.01 -11.83
CA VAL A 374 15.04 17.12 -11.26
C VAL A 374 16.13 16.88 -12.30
N ASN A 375 17.39 16.96 -11.88
CA ASN A 375 18.54 16.68 -12.72
C ASN A 375 18.49 15.26 -13.27
N ASN A 376 18.79 15.09 -14.55
CA ASN A 376 18.86 13.80 -15.22
C ASN A 376 17.61 12.92 -15.05
N ALA A 377 16.44 13.50 -14.74
CA ALA A 377 15.21 12.74 -14.42
C ALA A 377 14.86 11.71 -15.48
N MET A 378 15.01 12.08 -16.77
CA MET A 378 14.75 11.19 -17.91
C MET A 378 15.61 9.93 -17.90
N ILE A 379 16.91 10.08 -17.61
CA ILE A 379 17.85 8.95 -17.56
C ILE A 379 17.57 8.10 -16.32
N ARG A 380 17.32 8.74 -15.17
CA ARG A 380 16.95 8.04 -13.93
C ARG A 380 15.68 7.22 -14.11
N VAL A 381 14.64 7.78 -14.75
CA VAL A 381 13.39 7.09 -15.09
C VAL A 381 13.64 5.96 -16.07
N ALA A 382 14.46 6.17 -17.11
CA ALA A 382 14.77 5.12 -18.08
C ALA A 382 15.46 3.91 -17.42
N VAL A 383 16.43 4.16 -16.53
CA VAL A 383 17.13 3.10 -15.77
C VAL A 383 16.16 2.39 -14.83
N ALA A 384 15.38 3.14 -14.04
CA ALA A 384 14.44 2.57 -13.10
C ALA A 384 13.35 1.73 -13.79
N ALA A 385 12.79 2.25 -14.90
CA ALA A 385 11.80 1.55 -15.71
C ALA A 385 12.37 0.28 -16.36
N ALA A 386 13.63 0.32 -16.82
CA ALA A 386 14.30 -0.85 -17.39
C ALA A 386 14.50 -1.95 -16.33
N VAL A 387 14.98 -1.59 -15.14
CA VAL A 387 15.14 -2.53 -14.03
C VAL A 387 13.79 -3.15 -13.64
N SER A 388 12.76 -2.32 -13.42
CA SER A 388 11.44 -2.83 -13.06
C SER A 388 10.81 -3.67 -14.18
N GLY A 389 11.01 -3.30 -15.44
CA GLY A 389 10.48 -4.03 -16.59
C GLY A 389 11.14 -5.40 -16.79
N VAL A 390 12.43 -5.53 -16.46
CA VAL A 390 13.11 -6.83 -16.43
C VAL A 390 12.59 -7.70 -15.29
N VAL A 391 12.35 -7.12 -14.11
CA VAL A 391 11.75 -7.86 -12.99
C VAL A 391 10.33 -8.32 -13.34
N GLU A 392 9.49 -7.44 -13.88
CA GLU A 392 8.15 -7.75 -14.37
C GLU A 392 8.13 -8.93 -15.36
N ALA A 393 9.12 -8.99 -16.25
CA ALA A 393 9.24 -10.07 -17.23
C ALA A 393 9.60 -11.44 -16.62
N LYS A 394 10.05 -11.49 -15.36
CA LYS A 394 10.54 -12.70 -14.69
C LYS A 394 9.68 -13.14 -13.50
N ILE A 395 8.82 -12.27 -12.98
CA ILE A 395 7.95 -12.59 -11.84
C ILE A 395 6.56 -13.03 -12.31
N ASP A 396 6.00 -14.01 -11.63
CA ASP A 396 4.59 -14.42 -11.78
C ASP A 396 3.68 -13.81 -10.70
N GLN A 397 4.26 -13.10 -9.72
CA GLN A 397 3.57 -12.47 -8.58
C GLN A 397 2.66 -11.32 -9.02
N VAL A 398 1.83 -10.79 -8.10
CA VAL A 398 1.05 -9.59 -8.40
C VAL A 398 1.97 -8.36 -8.52
N ASP A 399 2.25 -8.00 -9.77
CA ASP A 399 3.05 -6.85 -10.21
C ASP A 399 2.79 -5.56 -9.40
N ASN A 400 1.54 -5.31 -9.00
CA ASN A 400 1.14 -4.10 -8.29
C ASN A 400 1.82 -3.90 -6.93
N LEU A 401 2.27 -4.97 -6.27
CA LEU A 401 2.98 -4.87 -4.99
C LEU A 401 4.49 -4.66 -5.16
N ILE A 402 5.09 -5.37 -6.11
CA ILE A 402 6.56 -5.49 -6.22
C ILE A 402 7.16 -4.37 -7.09
N LEU A 403 6.52 -4.02 -8.21
CA LEU A 403 7.09 -3.06 -9.15
C LEU A 403 7.37 -1.68 -8.53
N PRO A 404 6.47 -1.08 -7.72
CA PRO A 404 6.75 0.21 -7.08
C PRO A 404 7.99 0.16 -6.17
N LEU A 405 8.16 -0.92 -5.41
CA LEU A 405 9.31 -1.10 -4.52
C LEU A 405 10.62 -1.27 -5.31
N VAL A 406 10.58 -2.03 -6.40
CA VAL A 406 11.74 -2.20 -7.30
C VAL A 406 12.12 -0.89 -7.97
N THR A 407 11.14 -0.15 -8.48
CA THR A 407 11.36 1.17 -9.08
C THR A 407 11.93 2.16 -8.06
N LEU A 408 11.43 2.14 -6.82
CA LEU A 408 11.97 2.97 -5.74
C LEU A 408 13.44 2.62 -5.44
N LEU A 409 13.78 1.34 -5.30
CA LEU A 409 15.17 0.89 -5.10
C LEU A 409 16.07 1.28 -6.28
N ALA A 410 15.56 1.18 -7.50
CA ALA A 410 16.28 1.61 -8.69
C ALA A 410 16.50 3.12 -8.73
N PHE A 411 15.54 3.94 -8.28
CA PHE A 411 15.78 5.38 -8.14
C PHE A 411 16.87 5.68 -7.11
N GLN A 412 16.88 4.98 -5.97
CA GLN A 412 17.92 5.13 -4.96
C GLN A 412 19.30 4.73 -5.48
N SER A 413 19.41 3.70 -6.32
CA SER A 413 20.70 3.32 -6.93
C SER A 413 21.19 4.32 -7.98
N THR A 414 20.30 5.14 -8.54
CA THR A 414 20.64 6.22 -9.47
C THR A 414 21.04 7.54 -8.79
N PHE A 415 21.26 7.57 -7.45
CA PHE A 415 21.61 8.80 -6.73
C PHE A 415 22.87 9.51 -7.29
N ILE A 416 23.78 8.76 -7.91
CA ILE A 416 25.00 9.30 -8.53
C ILE A 416 24.69 10.23 -9.72
N LEU A 417 23.47 10.15 -10.27
CA LEU A 417 23.00 10.98 -11.37
C LEU A 417 22.28 12.26 -10.89
N CYS A 418 22.13 12.49 -9.58
CA CYS A 418 21.42 13.64 -9.02
C CYS A 418 22.24 14.94 -9.02
#